data_AF-A0A5C7PFL3-F1
#
_entry.id   AF-A0A5C7PFL3-F1
#
_cell.length_a   1.000
_cell.length_b   1.000
_cell.length_c   1.000
_cell.angle_alpha   90.00
_cell.angle_beta   90.00
_cell.angle_gamma   90.00
#
_symmetry.space_group_name_H-M   'P 1'
#
loop_
_entity.id
_entity.type
_entity.pdbx_description
1 polymer ?
#
loop_
_entity_poly.entity_id
_entity_poly.type
_entity_poly.pdbx_seq_one_letter_code
_entity_poly.pdbx_strand_id
1 'polypeptide(L)'
;MSIAWGPHTKAAADRQAAAIREAATEPRHRKLAARAEAGEFTDYSDSHVCPITELHRLCRQYGLHGIAERVANGDFDATADESDEWMKSASGQEIAKELLPAMRGVLGMKLNN
;
A
#
# COMPACT_ATOMS: atom_id res chain seq x y z
N MET A 1 -15.01 -2.14 3.66
CA MET A 1 -14.63 -3.46 4.21
C MET A 1 -13.20 -3.34 4.71
N SER A 2 -12.90 -3.70 5.96
CA SER A 2 -11.51 -3.73 6.43
C SER A 2 -10.85 -4.98 5.85
N ILE A 3 -9.87 -4.79 4.97
CA ILE A 3 -9.06 -5.89 4.47
C ILE A 3 -8.27 -6.44 5.67
N ALA A 4 -8.29 -7.76 5.86
CA ALA A 4 -7.48 -8.42 6.89
C ALA A 4 -6.04 -8.48 6.39
N TRP A 5 -5.33 -7.37 6.53
CA TRP A 5 -3.91 -7.25 6.21
C TRP A 5 -3.08 -8.10 7.17
N GLY A 6 -2.01 -8.71 6.67
CA GLY A 6 -1.01 -9.34 7.52
C GLY A 6 -0.04 -8.32 8.12
N PRO A 7 0.94 -8.78 8.90
CA PRO A 7 1.79 -7.92 9.72
C PRO A 7 2.65 -6.96 8.90
N HIS A 8 3.09 -7.33 7.69
CA HIS A 8 3.96 -6.48 6.87
C HIS A 8 3.16 -5.35 6.23
N THR A 9 1.99 -5.66 5.65
CA THR A 9 1.12 -4.62 5.06
C THR A 9 0.61 -3.65 6.13
N LYS A 10 0.35 -4.13 7.35
CA LYS A 10 0.03 -3.26 8.49
C LYS A 10 1.20 -2.34 8.87
N ALA A 11 2.43 -2.87 8.88
CA ALA A 11 3.62 -2.06 9.14
C ALA A 11 3.81 -0.97 8.07
N ALA A 12 3.53 -1.25 6.79
CA ALA A 12 3.53 -0.25 5.72
C ALA A 12 2.56 0.90 6.00
N ALA A 13 1.30 0.55 6.31
CA ALA A 13 0.26 1.51 6.66
C ALA A 13 0.67 2.40 7.85
N ASP A 14 1.28 1.80 8.87
CA ASP A 14 1.76 2.52 10.05
C ASP A 14 2.93 3.47 9.73
N ARG A 15 3.88 3.05 8.90
CA ARG A 15 4.99 3.89 8.42
C ARG A 15 4.47 5.12 7.66
N GLN A 16 3.51 4.92 6.76
CA GLN A 16 2.88 6.01 6.01
C GLN A 16 2.14 6.98 6.96
N ALA A 17 1.31 6.44 7.85
CA ALA A 17 0.54 7.24 8.81
C ALA A 17 1.43 8.05 9.76
N ALA A 18 2.50 7.45 10.26
CA ALA A 18 3.47 8.11 11.13
C ALA A 18 4.13 9.30 10.42
N ALA A 19 4.62 9.10 9.19
CA ALA A 19 5.24 10.18 8.41
C ALA A 19 4.27 11.35 8.15
N ILE A 20 3.00 11.05 7.83
CA ILE A 20 1.98 12.08 7.63
C ILE A 20 1.66 12.81 8.94
N ARG A 21 1.60 12.10 10.06
CA ARG A 21 1.36 12.69 11.41
C ARG A 21 2.48 13.63 11.83
N GLU A 22 3.73 13.26 11.58
CA GLU A 22 4.89 14.12 11.87
C GLU A 22 4.82 15.45 11.11
N ALA A 23 4.32 15.42 9.87
CA ALA A 23 4.12 16.62 9.05
C ALA A 23 2.73 17.29 9.25
N ALA A 24 1.88 16.78 10.15
CA ALA A 24 0.48 17.20 10.23
C ALA A 24 0.29 18.53 10.96
N THR A 25 0.21 19.63 10.20
CA THR A 25 -0.14 20.96 10.71
C THR A 25 -1.65 21.24 10.81
N GLU A 26 -2.49 20.54 10.05
CA GLU A 26 -3.92 20.83 9.94
C GLU A 26 -4.81 19.60 10.22
N PRO A 27 -6.09 19.79 10.59
CA PRO A 27 -7.02 18.68 10.82
C PRO A 27 -7.17 17.74 9.61
N ARG A 28 -7.07 18.26 8.38
CA ARG A 28 -7.11 17.44 7.16
C ARG A 28 -5.91 16.50 7.02
N HIS A 29 -4.73 16.89 7.51
CA HIS A 29 -3.54 16.02 7.51
C HIS A 29 -3.73 14.85 8.47
N ARG A 30 -4.35 15.09 9.63
CA ARG A 30 -4.68 14.03 10.60
C ARG A 30 -5.71 13.05 10.04
N LYS A 31 -6.71 13.55 9.31
CA LYS A 31 -7.67 12.70 8.59
C LYS A 31 -6.98 11.86 7.50
N LEU A 32 -6.04 12.44 6.77
CA LEU A 32 -5.24 11.71 5.78
C LEU A 32 -4.39 10.62 6.45
N ALA A 33 -3.76 10.92 7.59
CA ALA A 33 -3.00 9.92 8.34
C ALA A 33 -3.88 8.76 8.85
N ALA A 34 -5.11 9.03 9.30
CA ALA A 34 -6.04 7.99 9.72
C ALA A 34 -6.45 7.07 8.55
N ARG A 35 -6.60 7.64 7.35
CA ARG A 35 -6.83 6.87 6.11
C ARG A 35 -5.63 6.00 5.75
N ALA A 36 -4.42 6.55 5.86
CA ALA A 36 -3.19 5.79 5.64
C ALA A 36 -3.04 4.63 6.65
N GLU A 37 -3.33 4.87 7.93
CA GLU A 37 -3.28 3.84 8.99
C GLU A 37 -4.29 2.71 8.75
N ALA A 38 -5.43 3.00 8.13
CA ALA A 38 -6.39 2.00 7.69
C ALA A 38 -5.90 1.16 6.50
N GLY A 39 -4.71 1.46 5.96
CA GLY A 39 -4.09 0.77 4.84
C GLY A 39 -4.56 1.24 3.46
N GLU A 40 -5.32 2.34 3.38
CA GLU A 40 -5.95 2.80 2.13
C GLU A 40 -4.94 3.00 0.99
N PHE A 41 -3.71 3.42 1.33
CA PHE A 41 -2.64 3.80 0.38
C PHE A 41 -1.47 2.82 0.30
N THR A 42 -1.62 1.62 0.88
CA THR A 42 -0.63 0.55 0.69
C THR A 42 -0.71 0.01 -0.74
N ASP A 43 0.40 -0.43 -1.33
CA ASP A 43 0.45 -0.80 -2.76
C ASP A 43 -0.50 -1.94 -3.13
N TYR A 44 -0.79 -2.84 -2.19
CA TYR A 44 -1.71 -3.96 -2.38
C TYR A 44 -3.17 -3.64 -2.01
N SER A 45 -3.49 -2.39 -1.67
CA SER A 45 -4.85 -1.91 -1.39
C SER A 45 -5.70 -1.84 -2.65
N ASP A 46 -6.86 -2.49 -2.62
CA ASP A 46 -7.87 -2.38 -3.68
C ASP A 46 -8.72 -1.10 -3.59
N SER A 47 -8.40 -0.16 -2.68
CA SER A 47 -9.19 1.05 -2.46
C SER A 47 -9.14 2.02 -3.65
N HIS A 48 -8.03 2.01 -4.39
CA HIS A 48 -7.75 2.87 -5.54
C HIS A 48 -7.05 2.07 -6.62
N VAL A 49 -7.15 2.50 -7.88
CA VAL A 49 -6.43 1.87 -9.01
C VAL A 49 -4.91 1.96 -8.82
N CYS A 50 -4.44 3.07 -8.24
CA CYS A 50 -3.05 3.24 -7.85
C CYS A 50 -2.98 3.98 -6.50
N PRO A 51 -2.97 3.24 -5.38
CA PRO A 51 -3.07 3.81 -4.03
C PRO A 51 -1.96 4.82 -3.72
N ILE A 52 -0.71 4.51 -4.10
CA ILE A 52 0.44 5.37 -3.84
C ILE A 52 0.39 6.69 -4.62
N THR A 53 -0.12 6.64 -5.86
CA THR A 53 -0.33 7.86 -6.68
C THR A 53 -1.42 8.74 -6.11
N GLU A 54 -2.49 8.15 -5.56
CA GLU A 54 -3.54 8.89 -4.88
C GLU A 54 -3.02 9.57 -3.60
N LEU A 55 -2.18 8.88 -2.82
CA LEU A 55 -1.50 9.49 -1.67
C LEU A 55 -0.63 10.67 -2.09
N HIS A 56 0.20 10.51 -3.12
CA HIS A 56 1.00 11.61 -3.66
C HIS A 56 0.14 12.82 -4.04
N ARG A 57 -0.96 12.59 -4.78
CA ARG A 57 -1.91 13.63 -5.19
C ARG A 57 -2.50 14.37 -3.99
N LEU A 58 -2.94 13.65 -2.96
CA LEU A 58 -3.51 14.22 -1.74
C LEU A 58 -2.46 14.99 -0.92
N CYS A 59 -1.25 14.48 -0.79
CA CYS A 59 -0.14 15.18 -0.14
C CYS A 59 0.16 16.51 -0.85
N ARG A 60 0.22 16.52 -2.19
CA ARG A 60 0.37 17.76 -2.98
C ARG A 60 -0.79 18.73 -2.76
N GLN A 61 -2.04 18.22 -2.80
CA GLN A 61 -3.24 19.03 -2.63
C GLN A 61 -3.32 19.68 -1.24
N TYR A 62 -2.82 19.00 -0.20
CA TYR A 62 -2.85 19.51 1.17
C TYR A 62 -1.59 20.27 1.59
N GLY A 63 -0.62 20.45 0.68
CA GLY A 63 0.60 21.20 0.97
C GLY A 63 1.66 20.40 1.74
N LEU A 64 1.52 19.08 1.86
CA LEU A 64 2.51 18.17 2.44
C LEU A 64 3.60 17.82 1.42
N HIS A 65 4.27 18.84 0.86
CA HIS A 65 5.19 18.66 -0.28
C HIS A 65 6.38 17.74 0.03
N GLY A 66 6.94 17.80 1.24
CA GLY A 66 8.01 16.88 1.64
C GLY A 66 7.57 15.42 1.71
N ILE A 67 6.32 15.16 2.14
CA ILE A 67 5.77 13.80 2.12
C ILE A 67 5.49 13.36 0.67
N ALA A 68 4.97 14.26 -0.17
CA ALA A 68 4.78 13.95 -1.60
C ALA A 68 6.10 13.57 -2.29
N GLU A 69 7.20 14.26 -2.00
CA GLU A 69 8.52 13.92 -2.55
C GLU A 69 9.00 12.54 -2.08
N ARG A 70 8.84 12.22 -0.80
CA ARG A 70 9.16 10.89 -0.26
C ARG A 70 8.34 9.78 -0.92
N VAL A 71 7.05 10.01 -1.12
CA VAL A 71 6.17 9.10 -1.87
C VAL A 71 6.67 8.91 -3.30
N ALA A 72 7.04 9.98 -3.99
CA ALA A 72 7.56 9.90 -5.37
C ALA A 72 8.93 9.20 -5.46
N ASN A 73 9.73 9.24 -4.38
CA ASN A 73 11.03 8.59 -4.31
C ASN A 73 10.97 7.11 -3.92
N GLY A 74 9.77 6.58 -3.64
CA GLY A 74 9.57 5.17 -3.28
C GLY A 74 9.82 4.84 -1.81
N ASP A 75 9.87 5.84 -0.91
CA ASP A 75 10.06 5.61 0.54
C ASP A 75 9.01 4.67 1.15
N PHE A 76 7.85 4.58 0.50
CA PHE A 76 6.69 3.81 0.95
C PHE A 76 6.29 2.70 -0.01
N ASP A 77 7.16 2.36 -0.97
CA ASP A 77 6.93 1.26 -1.90
C ASP A 77 6.93 -0.08 -1.15
N ALA A 78 6.21 -1.04 -1.74
CA ALA A 78 6.12 -2.38 -1.20
C ALA A 78 7.49 -3.06 -1.06
N THR A 79 7.69 -3.70 0.08
CA THR A 79 8.84 -4.60 0.30
C THR A 79 8.55 -6.00 -0.25
N ALA A 80 9.59 -6.82 -0.39
CA ALA A 80 9.45 -8.21 -0.80
C ALA A 80 8.56 -9.02 0.18
N ASP A 81 8.67 -8.76 1.49
CA ASP A 81 7.84 -9.43 2.50
C ASP A 81 6.36 -9.05 2.36
N GLU A 82 6.07 -7.78 2.04
CA GLU A 82 4.71 -7.30 1.76
C GLU A 82 4.15 -7.96 0.49
N SER A 83 4.98 -8.16 -0.53
CA SER A 83 4.62 -8.90 -1.75
C SER A 83 4.31 -10.38 -1.46
N ASP A 84 5.16 -11.04 -0.67
CA ASP A 84 4.96 -12.44 -0.29
C ASP A 84 3.70 -12.65 0.56
N GLU A 85 3.38 -11.67 1.40
CA GLU A 85 2.15 -11.63 2.18
C GLU A 85 0.92 -11.47 1.27
N TRP A 86 0.96 -10.51 0.34
CA TRP A 86 -0.12 -10.32 -0.63
C TRP A 86 -0.34 -11.56 -1.50
N MET A 87 0.74 -12.23 -1.93
CA MET A 87 0.64 -13.47 -2.70
C MET A 87 -0.10 -14.58 -1.93
N LYS A 88 -0.03 -14.60 -0.60
CA LYS A 88 -0.77 -15.57 0.22
C LYS A 88 -2.24 -15.18 0.44
N SER A 89 -2.62 -13.95 0.14
CA SER A 89 -3.98 -13.42 0.30
C SER A 89 -4.95 -13.98 -0.75
N ALA A 90 -6.25 -13.83 -0.51
CA ALA A 90 -7.28 -14.20 -1.50
C ALA A 90 -7.10 -13.46 -2.84
N SER A 91 -6.85 -12.14 -2.80
CA SER A 91 -6.66 -11.31 -4.00
C SER A 91 -5.46 -11.80 -4.83
N GLY A 92 -4.29 -11.97 -4.19
CA GLY A 92 -3.10 -12.50 -4.87
C GLY A 92 -3.30 -13.89 -5.45
N GLN A 93 -4.01 -14.78 -4.73
CA GLN A 93 -4.31 -16.12 -5.20
C GLN A 93 -5.27 -16.14 -6.39
N GLU A 94 -6.29 -15.28 -6.43
CA GLU A 94 -7.18 -15.16 -7.59
C GLU A 94 -6.43 -14.69 -8.84
N ILE A 95 -5.58 -13.65 -8.71
CA ILE A 95 -4.75 -13.19 -9.84
C ILE A 95 -3.79 -14.29 -10.32
N ALA A 96 -3.15 -15.03 -9.41
CA ALA A 96 -2.30 -16.14 -9.81
C ALA A 96 -3.06 -17.22 -10.59
N LYS A 97 -4.34 -17.49 -10.29
CA LYS A 97 -5.15 -18.48 -11.01
C LYS A 97 -5.41 -18.09 -12.46
N GLU A 98 -5.49 -16.79 -12.76
CA GLU A 98 -5.68 -16.28 -14.12
C GLU A 98 -4.44 -16.47 -15.01
N LEU A 99 -3.27 -16.60 -14.40
CA LEU A 99 -2.01 -16.79 -15.11
C LEU A 99 -1.79 -18.25 -15.53
N LEU A 100 -1.19 -18.45 -16.71
CA LEU A 100 -0.75 -19.77 -17.15
C LEU A 100 0.33 -20.32 -16.19
N PRO A 101 0.43 -21.65 -16.04
CA PRO A 101 1.45 -22.27 -15.17
C PRO A 101 2.89 -21.81 -15.47
N ALA A 102 3.23 -21.63 -16.75
CA ALA A 102 4.55 -21.14 -17.16
C ALA A 102 4.80 -19.69 -16.70
N MET A 103 3.79 -18.83 -16.74
CA MET A 103 3.88 -17.44 -16.27
C MET A 103 4.05 -17.38 -14.75
N ARG A 104 3.28 -18.18 -14.01
CA ARG A 104 3.46 -18.34 -12.56
C ARG A 104 4.87 -18.81 -12.20
N GLY A 105 5.41 -19.77 -12.96
CA GLY A 105 6.76 -20.28 -12.77
C GLY A 105 7.85 -19.21 -12.93
N VAL A 106 7.71 -18.33 -13.91
CA VAL A 106 8.64 -17.20 -14.12
C VAL A 106 8.52 -16.16 -13.00
N LEU A 107 7.30 -15.87 -12.55
CA LEU A 107 7.03 -14.86 -11.53
C LEU A 107 7.19 -15.38 -10.08
N GLY A 108 7.47 -16.67 -9.90
CA GLY A 108 7.57 -17.28 -8.57
C GLY A 108 6.26 -17.39 -7.80
N MET A 109 5.10 -17.20 -8.46
CA MET A 109 3.79 -17.21 -7.81
C MET A 109 3.34 -18.64 -7.51
N LYS A 110 3.17 -18.96 -6.22
CA LYS A 110 2.72 -20.28 -5.75
C LYS A 110 1.27 -20.21 -5.28
N LEU A 111 0.47 -21.15 -5.76
CA LEU A 111 -0.88 -21.35 -5.25
C LEU A 111 -0.82 -22.11 -3.92
N ASN A 112 -1.77 -21.84 -3.02
CA ASN A 112 -1.83 -22.43 -1.66
C ASN A 112 -2.46 -23.85 -1.63
N ASN A 113 -2.58 -24.51 -2.79
CA ASN A 113 -3.35 -25.73 -3.00
C ASN A 113 -2.67 -27.03 -2.55
#